data_AF-A0AAV6N3R9-F1
#
_entry.id   AF-A0AAV6N3R9-F1
#
_cell.length_a   1.000
_cell.length_b   1.000
_cell.length_c   1.000
_cell.angle_alpha   90.00
_cell.angle_beta   90.00
_cell.angle_gamma   90.00
#
_symmetry.space_group_name_H-M   'P 1'
#
loop_
_entity.id
_entity.type
_entity.pdbx_description
1 polymer ?
#
loop_
_entity_poly.entity_id
_entity_poly.type
_entity_poly.pdbx_seq_one_letter_code
_entity_poly.pdbx_strand_id
1 'polypeptide(L)'
;MKARIPTNKSPPTTTPASSYISQMAGKAQIPTKNSALISMIADEDTVVGFLLAGVGNVDLRRKTNYLIVDSKTTVKQIEDAFKEFTTREDIAIVMISQYVANMIRFLVDSYNKPIPAILEIPSKDHPYDPAHDSILSRVKNLFSTESVASGRR
;
A
#
# COMPACT_ATOMS: atom_id res chain seq x y z
N MET A 1 -19.79 10.24 59.85
CA MET A 1 -19.58 9.61 58.53
C MET A 1 -18.76 10.58 57.67
N LYS A 2 -17.48 10.28 57.39
CA LYS A 2 -16.62 11.11 56.52
C LYS A 2 -16.71 10.63 55.07
N ALA A 3 -16.88 11.58 54.16
CA ALA A 3 -16.98 11.40 52.71
C ALA A 3 -15.68 10.85 52.09
N ARG A 4 -15.82 10.09 51.00
CA ARG A 4 -14.71 9.82 50.06
C ARG A 4 -15.21 9.90 48.62
N ILE A 5 -14.76 10.94 47.92
CA ILE A 5 -14.92 11.15 46.48
C ILE A 5 -13.82 10.33 45.77
N PRO A 6 -14.09 9.55 44.71
CA PRO A 6 -13.04 8.94 43.91
C PRO A 6 -12.45 9.95 42.91
N THR A 7 -11.14 9.93 42.84
CA THR A 7 -10.24 10.84 42.14
C THR A 7 -10.20 10.63 40.62
N ASN A 8 -10.22 11.77 39.93
CA ASN A 8 -9.78 12.10 38.57
C ASN A 8 -8.93 11.04 37.83
N LYS A 9 -9.41 10.56 36.67
CA LYS A 9 -8.68 9.72 35.72
C LYS A 9 -7.86 10.63 34.81
N SER A 10 -6.54 10.52 34.84
CA SER A 10 -5.64 11.31 34.00
C SER A 10 -5.87 11.05 32.50
N PRO A 11 -5.73 12.07 31.63
CA PRO A 11 -5.86 11.91 30.19
C PRO A 11 -4.69 11.08 29.60
N PRO A 12 -4.88 10.41 28.45
CA PRO A 12 -3.84 9.61 27.81
C PRO A 12 -2.67 10.50 27.38
N THR A 13 -1.47 10.11 27.78
CA THR A 13 -0.19 10.73 27.42
C THR A 13 -0.02 10.73 25.90
N THR A 14 0.06 11.93 25.31
CA THR A 14 0.33 12.11 23.89
C THR A 14 1.76 11.68 23.58
N THR A 15 1.93 10.60 22.82
CA THR A 15 3.24 10.18 22.32
C THR A 15 3.82 11.29 21.41
N PRO A 16 5.00 11.84 21.70
CA PRO A 16 5.56 12.96 20.92
C PRO A 16 5.98 12.51 19.53
N ALA A 17 5.82 13.38 18.52
CA ALA A 17 6.20 13.15 17.12
C ALA A 17 7.63 12.61 16.91
N SER A 18 8.53 12.88 17.86
CA SER A 18 9.88 12.32 17.90
C SER A 18 9.91 10.78 17.90
N SER A 19 8.90 10.10 18.45
CA SER A 19 8.82 8.64 18.44
C SER A 19 8.57 8.10 17.02
N TYR A 20 7.82 8.84 16.20
CA TYR A 20 7.56 8.47 14.80
C TYR A 20 8.81 8.67 13.93
N ILE A 21 9.56 9.75 14.17
CA ILE A 21 10.83 10.00 13.48
C ILE A 21 11.85 8.91 13.84
N SER A 22 11.92 8.51 15.11
CA SER A 22 12.78 7.39 15.53
C SER A 22 12.35 6.05 14.93
N GLN A 23 11.06 5.85 14.64
CA GLN A 23 10.53 4.65 13.99
C GLN A 23 10.88 4.58 12.49
N MET A 24 11.11 5.73 11.84
CA MET A 24 11.58 5.79 10.45
C MET A 24 13.10 5.72 10.32
N ALA A 25 13.85 6.11 11.37
CA ALA A 25 15.31 6.12 11.38
C ALA A 25 15.97 4.73 11.49
N GLY A 26 15.19 3.66 11.70
CA GLY A 26 15.69 2.30 11.93
C GLY A 26 15.31 1.26 10.87
N LYS A 27 14.81 1.66 9.69
CA LYS A 27 14.50 0.67 8.64
C LYS A 27 15.80 0.13 8.05
N ALA A 28 15.93 -1.20 8.05
CA ALA A 28 17.02 -1.93 7.42
C ALA A 28 17.25 -1.39 5.99
N GLN A 29 18.53 -1.20 5.63
CA GLN A 29 18.93 -0.87 4.28
C GLN A 29 18.22 -1.80 3.30
N ILE A 30 17.56 -1.23 2.30
CA ILE A 30 16.88 -1.99 1.25
C ILE A 30 17.94 -2.87 0.59
N PRO A 31 17.85 -4.21 0.65
CA PRO A 31 18.80 -5.08 0.00
C PRO A 31 18.75 -4.81 -1.50
N THR A 32 19.79 -4.21 -2.07
CA THR A 32 19.91 -4.00 -3.51
C THR A 32 20.28 -5.34 -4.15
N LYS A 33 19.31 -6.22 -4.37
CA LYS A 33 19.49 -7.32 -5.33
C LYS A 33 19.51 -6.70 -6.73
N ASN A 34 20.47 -7.10 -7.56
CA ASN A 34 20.76 -6.53 -8.90
C ASN A 34 19.62 -6.68 -9.95
N SER A 35 18.42 -7.09 -9.55
CA SER A 35 17.25 -7.20 -10.42
C SER A 35 15.98 -6.94 -9.60
N ALA A 36 15.59 -5.67 -9.51
CA ALA A 36 14.33 -5.25 -8.92
C ALA A 36 13.25 -5.27 -10.01
N LEU A 37 12.39 -6.29 -10.01
CA LEU A 37 11.28 -6.38 -10.95
C LEU A 37 10.10 -5.52 -10.48
N ILE A 38 9.33 -5.06 -11.46
CA ILE A 38 7.99 -4.50 -11.25
C ILE A 38 7.00 -5.59 -11.62
N SER A 39 6.01 -5.87 -10.76
CA SER A 39 4.89 -6.74 -11.11
C SER A 39 3.61 -5.95 -11.30
N MET A 40 2.63 -6.54 -12.01
CA MET A 40 1.42 -5.83 -12.42
C MET A 40 0.15 -6.65 -12.23
N ILE A 41 -0.90 -6.03 -11.73
CA ILE A 41 -2.26 -6.60 -11.67
C ILE A 41 -3.21 -5.54 -12.23
N ALA A 42 -3.54 -5.65 -13.52
CA ALA A 42 -4.26 -4.59 -14.24
C ALA A 42 -5.05 -5.15 -15.43
N ASP A 43 -5.86 -4.31 -16.06
CA ASP A 43 -6.54 -4.64 -17.31
C ASP A 43 -5.55 -4.86 -18.47
N GLU A 44 -6.05 -5.47 -19.56
CA GLU A 44 -5.24 -5.84 -20.72
C GLU A 44 -4.50 -4.66 -21.33
N ASP A 45 -5.20 -3.54 -21.56
CA ASP A 45 -4.62 -2.34 -22.17
C ASP A 45 -3.45 -1.79 -21.33
N THR A 46 -3.60 -1.75 -20.00
CA THR A 46 -2.54 -1.28 -19.10
C THR A 46 -1.36 -2.25 -19.11
N VAL A 47 -1.61 -3.56 -18.95
CA VAL A 47 -0.54 -4.57 -18.94
C VAL A 47 0.24 -4.54 -20.25
N VAL A 48 -0.45 -4.54 -21.39
CA VAL A 48 0.19 -4.52 -22.72
C VAL A 48 1.08 -3.28 -22.87
N GLY A 49 0.62 -2.10 -22.44
CA GLY A 49 1.42 -0.87 -22.49
C GLY A 49 2.76 -0.99 -21.74
N PHE A 50 2.75 -1.60 -20.55
CA PHE A 50 3.98 -1.80 -19.77
C PHE A 50 4.84 -2.97 -20.25
N LEU A 51 4.24 -4.01 -20.85
CA LEU A 51 4.99 -5.09 -21.51
C LEU A 51 5.80 -4.54 -22.68
N LEU A 52 5.23 -3.61 -23.47
CA LEU A 52 5.94 -2.90 -24.54
C LEU A 52 7.09 -2.03 -24.00
N ALA A 53 6.95 -1.50 -22.78
CA ALA A 53 8.02 -0.76 -22.09
C ALA A 53 9.12 -1.66 -21.50
N GLY A 54 9.01 -2.98 -21.63
CA GLY A 54 10.03 -3.94 -21.17
C GLY A 54 9.90 -4.38 -19.71
N VAL A 55 8.76 -4.14 -19.06
CA VAL A 55 8.52 -4.56 -17.66
C VAL A 55 8.27 -6.07 -17.52
N GLY A 56 7.84 -6.74 -18.60
CA GLY A 56 7.49 -8.15 -18.57
C GLY A 56 8.69 -9.07 -18.31
N ASN A 57 8.52 -9.97 -17.35
CA ASN A 57 9.48 -11.02 -17.03
C ASN A 57 8.76 -12.37 -16.87
N VAL A 58 9.35 -13.41 -17.46
CA VAL A 58 8.93 -14.80 -17.28
C VAL A 58 10.04 -15.55 -16.59
N ASP A 59 9.75 -16.16 -15.44
CA ASP A 59 10.74 -16.93 -14.69
C ASP A 59 11.03 -18.31 -15.33
N LEU A 60 11.99 -19.04 -14.76
CA LEU A 60 12.35 -20.39 -15.19
C LEU A 60 11.19 -21.41 -15.11
N ARG A 61 10.17 -21.13 -14.29
CA ARG A 61 8.97 -21.95 -14.10
C ARG A 61 7.82 -21.51 -15.01
N ARG A 62 8.09 -20.61 -15.96
CA ARG A 62 7.12 -20.01 -16.87
C ARG A 62 6.03 -19.19 -16.17
N LYS A 63 6.32 -18.64 -14.98
CA LYS A 63 5.45 -17.69 -14.31
C LYS A 63 5.78 -16.26 -14.72
N THR A 64 4.74 -15.52 -15.06
CA THR A 64 4.81 -14.09 -15.37
C THR A 64 4.90 -13.26 -14.09
N ASN A 65 5.42 -12.04 -14.20
CA ASN A 65 5.30 -11.01 -13.17
C ASN A 65 4.04 -10.13 -13.36
N TYR A 66 3.03 -10.62 -14.09
CA TYR A 66 1.80 -9.87 -14.29
C TYR A 66 0.57 -10.78 -14.33
N LEU A 67 -0.56 -10.24 -13.92
CA LEU A 67 -1.90 -10.80 -14.08
C LEU A 67 -2.74 -9.80 -14.88
N ILE A 68 -3.26 -10.25 -16.03
CA ILE A 68 -4.29 -9.51 -16.77
C ILE A 68 -5.64 -9.81 -16.10
N VAL A 69 -6.36 -8.75 -15.74
CA VAL A 69 -7.66 -8.81 -15.08
C VAL A 69 -8.74 -8.50 -16.11
N ASP A 70 -9.61 -9.48 -16.34
CA ASP A 70 -10.77 -9.39 -17.22
C ASP A 70 -12.07 -9.76 -16.48
N SER A 71 -13.20 -9.80 -17.21
CA SER A 71 -14.51 -10.16 -16.66
C SER A 71 -14.63 -11.61 -16.17
N LYS A 72 -13.67 -12.48 -16.53
CA LYS A 72 -13.62 -13.89 -16.12
C LYS A 72 -12.69 -14.09 -14.92
N THR A 73 -11.88 -13.09 -14.60
CA THR A 73 -10.92 -13.13 -13.52
C THR A 73 -11.62 -13.02 -12.18
N THR A 74 -11.50 -14.06 -11.36
CA THR A 74 -12.14 -14.11 -10.04
C THR A 74 -11.36 -13.29 -9.00
N VAL A 75 -12.07 -12.79 -7.98
CA VAL A 75 -11.45 -12.11 -6.83
C VAL A 75 -10.35 -12.98 -6.21
N LYS A 76 -10.60 -14.29 -6.07
CA LYS A 76 -9.60 -15.24 -5.55
C LYS A 76 -8.30 -15.25 -6.36
N GLN A 77 -8.37 -15.23 -7.70
CA GLN A 77 -7.17 -15.17 -8.54
C GLN A 77 -6.39 -13.87 -8.32
N ILE A 78 -7.09 -12.75 -8.13
CA ILE A 78 -6.47 -11.45 -7.82
C ILE A 78 -5.77 -11.53 -6.45
N GLU A 79 -6.43 -12.10 -5.43
CA GLU A 79 -5.82 -12.29 -4.11
C GLU A 79 -4.58 -13.18 -4.16
N ASP A 80 -4.66 -14.31 -4.86
CA ASP A 80 -3.57 -15.28 -4.97
C ASP A 80 -2.37 -14.65 -5.69
N ALA A 81 -2.60 -13.91 -6.78
CA ALA A 81 -1.56 -13.16 -7.49
C ALA A 81 -0.94 -12.06 -6.62
N PHE A 82 -1.75 -11.29 -5.89
CA PHE A 82 -1.25 -10.25 -4.98
C PHE A 82 -0.36 -10.86 -3.88
N LYS A 83 -0.80 -11.97 -3.25
CA LYS A 83 -0.01 -12.69 -2.24
C LYS A 83 1.29 -13.25 -2.83
N GLU A 84 1.24 -13.81 -4.04
CA GLU A 84 2.42 -14.30 -4.73
C GLU A 84 3.42 -13.17 -5.02
N PHE A 85 2.98 -12.08 -5.64
CA PHE A 85 3.87 -10.97 -5.98
C PHE A 85 4.45 -10.26 -4.76
N THR A 86 3.71 -10.18 -3.66
CA THR A 86 4.17 -9.54 -2.41
C THR A 86 5.09 -10.41 -1.55
N THR A 87 5.24 -11.70 -1.88
CA THR A 87 6.14 -12.63 -1.19
C THR A 87 7.45 -12.90 -1.94
N ARG A 88 7.50 -12.51 -3.21
CA ARG A 88 8.69 -12.64 -4.07
C ARG A 88 9.76 -11.61 -3.70
N GLU A 89 10.98 -12.10 -3.45
CA GLU A 89 12.12 -11.26 -3.06
C GLU A 89 12.78 -10.51 -4.23
N ASP A 90 12.43 -10.85 -5.47
CA ASP A 90 12.92 -10.21 -6.70
C ASP A 90 11.99 -9.11 -7.22
N ILE A 91 10.85 -8.86 -6.55
CA ILE A 91 9.91 -7.80 -6.89
C ILE A 91 10.13 -6.63 -5.93
N ALA A 92 10.35 -5.43 -6.49
CA ALA A 92 10.48 -4.20 -5.73
C ALA A 92 9.19 -3.37 -5.71
N ILE A 93 8.35 -3.46 -6.74
CA ILE A 93 7.10 -2.72 -6.85
C ILE A 93 6.00 -3.66 -7.37
N VAL A 94 4.84 -3.67 -6.73
CA VAL A 94 3.60 -4.24 -7.27
C VAL A 94 2.71 -3.08 -7.72
N MET A 95 2.52 -2.94 -9.02
CA MET A 95 1.57 -2.01 -9.62
C MET A 95 0.21 -2.70 -9.73
N ILE A 96 -0.85 -2.03 -9.27
CA ILE A 96 -2.21 -2.57 -9.33
C ILE A 96 -3.16 -1.47 -9.79
N SER A 97 -4.06 -1.77 -10.72
CA SER A 97 -5.10 -0.80 -11.08
C SER A 97 -5.98 -0.51 -9.86
N GLN A 98 -6.28 0.76 -9.57
CA GLN A 98 -7.01 1.14 -8.36
C GLN A 98 -8.37 0.43 -8.24
N TYR A 99 -9.09 0.27 -9.36
CA TYR A 99 -10.36 -0.46 -9.37
C TYR A 99 -10.20 -1.93 -8.95
N VAL A 100 -9.08 -2.58 -9.31
CA VAL A 100 -8.74 -3.95 -8.90
C VAL A 100 -8.33 -3.97 -7.43
N ALA A 101 -7.55 -2.99 -6.98
CA ALA A 101 -7.17 -2.85 -5.58
C ALA A 101 -8.40 -2.74 -4.66
N ASN A 102 -9.45 -2.05 -5.11
CA ASN A 102 -10.73 -1.95 -4.40
C ASN A 102 -11.39 -3.33 -4.18
N MET A 103 -11.25 -4.28 -5.11
CA MET A 103 -11.82 -5.63 -4.99
C MET A 103 -11.18 -6.43 -3.84
N ILE A 104 -9.91 -6.14 -3.52
CA ILE A 104 -9.12 -6.82 -2.50
C ILE A 104 -8.59 -5.84 -1.43
N ARG A 105 -9.32 -4.74 -1.18
CA ARG A 105 -8.87 -3.61 -0.35
C ARG A 105 -8.34 -4.05 1.03
N PHE A 106 -8.99 -5.04 1.64
CA PHE A 106 -8.56 -5.63 2.91
C PHE A 106 -7.12 -6.21 2.86
N LEU A 107 -6.74 -6.87 1.76
CA LEU A 107 -5.38 -7.41 1.59
C LEU A 107 -4.36 -6.30 1.33
N VAL A 108 -4.74 -5.29 0.54
CA VAL A 108 -3.86 -4.15 0.24
C VAL A 108 -3.58 -3.34 1.52
N ASP A 109 -4.62 -3.02 2.29
CA ASP A 109 -4.48 -2.20 3.51
C ASP A 109 -3.75 -2.94 4.65
N SER A 110 -3.89 -4.26 4.72
CA SER A 110 -3.18 -5.10 5.70
C SER A 110 -1.71 -5.33 5.36
N TYR A 111 -1.29 -5.04 4.12
CA TYR A 111 0.10 -5.13 3.70
C TYR A 111 0.92 -3.96 4.28
N ASN A 112 1.86 -4.29 5.16
CA ASN A 112 2.64 -3.31 5.93
C ASN A 112 4.16 -3.38 5.68
N LYS A 113 4.62 -4.30 4.84
CA LYS A 113 6.04 -4.40 4.49
C LYS A 113 6.39 -3.23 3.56
N PRO A 114 7.60 -2.65 3.69
CA PRO A 114 8.03 -1.56 2.81
C PRO A 114 8.37 -2.05 1.39
N ILE A 115 8.70 -3.33 1.23
CA ILE A 115 9.11 -3.94 -0.04
C ILE A 115 8.41 -5.29 -0.22
N PRO A 116 7.83 -5.56 -1.41
CA PRO A 116 7.62 -4.59 -2.49
C PRO A 116 6.70 -3.42 -2.15
N ALA A 117 6.95 -2.25 -2.73
CA ALA A 117 6.05 -1.11 -2.63
C ALA A 117 4.78 -1.38 -3.44
N ILE A 118 3.61 -1.05 -2.88
CA ILE A 118 2.33 -1.18 -3.59
C ILE A 118 1.99 0.18 -4.21
N LEU A 119 1.77 0.20 -5.52
CA LEU A 119 1.43 1.40 -6.27
C LEU A 119 0.09 1.22 -6.98
N GLU A 120 -0.92 1.98 -6.55
CA GLU A 120 -2.22 2.05 -7.22
C GLU A 120 -2.13 2.99 -8.42
N ILE A 121 -2.54 2.52 -9.60
CA ILE A 121 -2.55 3.31 -10.84
C ILE A 121 -3.96 3.45 -11.42
N PRO A 122 -4.27 4.54 -12.14
CA PRO A 122 -5.47 4.59 -12.98
C PRO A 122 -5.40 3.52 -14.07
N SER A 123 -6.57 3.19 -14.64
CA SER A 123 -6.65 2.44 -15.87
C SER A 123 -7.39 3.25 -16.94
N LYS A 124 -7.38 2.78 -18.19
CA LYS A 124 -7.97 3.50 -19.32
C LYS A 124 -9.44 3.87 -19.10
N ASP A 125 -10.24 2.92 -18.59
CA ASP A 125 -11.67 3.09 -18.38
C ASP A 125 -12.03 3.47 -16.93
N HIS A 126 -11.07 3.39 -16.01
CA HIS A 126 -11.26 3.66 -14.59
C HIS A 126 -10.27 4.74 -14.10
N PRO A 127 -10.66 6.02 -14.16
CA PRO A 127 -9.86 7.12 -13.65
C PRO A 127 -9.55 6.94 -12.15
N TYR A 128 -8.43 7.50 -11.73
CA TYR A 128 -8.02 7.45 -10.34
C TYR A 128 -8.90 8.34 -9.45
N ASP A 129 -9.36 7.80 -8.33
CA ASP A 129 -10.09 8.50 -7.26
C ASP A 129 -9.21 8.61 -5.99
N PRO A 130 -8.75 9.84 -5.65
CA PRO A 130 -7.95 10.09 -4.44
C PRO A 130 -8.61 9.66 -3.13
N ALA A 131 -9.95 9.59 -3.07
CA ALA A 131 -10.66 9.22 -1.86
C ALA A 131 -10.46 7.75 -1.46
N HIS A 132 -10.12 6.90 -2.41
CA HIS A 132 -9.94 5.46 -2.22
C HIS A 132 -8.48 5.05 -2.02
N ASP A 133 -7.54 6.01 -2.02
CA ASP A 133 -6.13 5.73 -1.85
C ASP A 133 -5.75 5.67 -0.36
N SER A 134 -5.16 4.54 0.02
CA SER A 134 -4.74 4.23 1.39
C SER A 134 -3.56 5.10 1.87
N ILE A 135 -2.67 5.52 0.97
CA ILE A 135 -1.56 6.43 1.23
C ILE A 135 -2.09 7.84 1.46
N LEU A 136 -2.97 8.35 0.60
CA LEU A 136 -3.61 9.66 0.79
C LEU A 136 -4.43 9.70 2.06
N SER A 137 -5.12 8.62 2.42
CA SER A 137 -5.84 8.52 3.68
C SER A 137 -4.90 8.64 4.90
N ARG A 138 -3.73 7.99 4.85
CA ARG A 138 -2.69 8.12 5.88
C ARG A 138 -2.12 9.54 5.93
N VAL A 139 -1.90 10.17 4.78
CA VAL A 139 -1.37 11.54 4.65
C VAL A 139 -2.38 12.59 5.13
N LYS A 140 -3.66 12.45 4.81
CA LYS A 140 -4.74 13.33 5.25
C LYS A 140 -4.84 13.36 6.78
N ASN A 141 -4.70 12.21 7.44
CA ASN A 141 -4.66 12.13 8.90
C ASN A 141 -3.44 12.85 9.51
N LEU A 142 -2.29 12.87 8.81
CA LEU A 142 -1.10 13.61 9.24
C LEU A 142 -1.25 15.13 9.08
N PHE A 143 -1.87 15.61 8.01
CA PHE A 143 -2.10 17.05 7.80
C PHE A 143 -3.29 17.61 8.62
N SER A 144 -4.24 16.75 9.01
CA SER A 144 -5.38 17.15 9.83
C SER A 144 -4.98 17.39 11.29
N THR A 145 -3.92 16.75 11.79
CA THR A 145 -3.40 16.98 13.16
C THR A 145 -2.56 18.25 13.28
N GLU A 146 -1.92 18.73 12.20
CA GLU A 146 -1.20 20.01 12.22
C GLU A 146 -2.14 21.23 12.17
N SER A 147 -3.28 21.12 11.48
CA SER A 147 -4.22 22.23 11.33
C SER A 147 -4.90 22.63 12.64
N VAL A 148 -5.08 21.70 13.58
CA VAL A 148 -5.68 21.97 14.91
C VAL A 148 -4.65 22.55 15.89
N ALA A 149 -3.34 22.35 15.64
CA ALA A 149 -2.27 22.85 16.50
C ALA A 149 -1.95 24.34 16.30
N SER A 150 -2.35 24.94 15.18
CA SER A 150 -2.07 26.35 14.85
C SER A 150 -3.11 27.35 15.38
N GLY A 151 -4.18 26.90 16.05
CA GLY A 151 -5.28 27.76 16.53
C GLY A 151 -5.19 28.25 17.98
N ARG A 152 -4.07 28.04 18.68
CA ARG A 152 -3.85 28.58 20.04
C ARG A 152 -2.64 29.50 20.08
N ARG A 153 -2.82 30.73 19.60
CA ARG A 153 -2.08 31.90 20.07
C ARG A 153 -3.03 33.07 20.17
#